data_AF-A0A970JHK0-F1
#
_entry.id   AF-A0A970JHK0-F1
#
_cell.length_a   1.000
_cell.length_b   1.000
_cell.length_c   1.000
_cell.angle_alpha   90.00
_cell.angle_beta   90.00
_cell.angle_gamma   90.00
#
_symmetry.space_group_name_H-M   'P 1'
#
loop_
_entity.id
_entity.type
_entity.pdbx_description
1 polymer ?
#
loop_
_entity_poly.entity_id
_entity_poly.type
_entity_poly.pdbx_seq_one_letter_code
_entity_poly.pdbx_strand_id
1 'polypeptide(L)'
;MSATLTERLLGFARSFLGEAEVEQPAEHEIPADELLLQVEEARKEWLAARSYFDNATDSALIDHAVFSLQAAERKYVYLLSQAKRRGVRNEAYWFMSHHRIE
;
A
#
# COMPACT_ATOMS: atom_id res chain seq x y z
N MET A 1 -16.45 -38.09 29.69
CA MET A 1 -16.09 -36.65 29.67
C MET A 1 -16.28 -36.16 28.24
N SER A 2 -17.33 -35.40 27.94
CA SER A 2 -17.58 -34.88 26.58
C SER A 2 -16.82 -33.59 26.37
N ALA A 3 -16.13 -33.46 25.24
CA ALA A 3 -15.45 -32.23 24.88
C ALA A 3 -16.44 -31.06 24.85
N THR A 4 -16.02 -29.93 25.43
CA THR A 4 -16.82 -28.70 25.49
C THR A 4 -16.89 -28.06 24.11
N LEU A 5 -17.91 -27.23 23.88
CA LEU A 5 -18.11 -26.53 22.60
C LEU A 5 -16.86 -25.72 22.20
N THR A 6 -16.18 -25.13 23.18
CA THR A 6 -14.93 -24.39 23.00
C THR A 6 -13.80 -25.25 22.46
N GLU A 7 -13.65 -26.48 22.93
CA GLU A 7 -12.62 -27.42 22.43
C GLU A 7 -12.89 -27.83 20.99
N ARG A 8 -14.16 -28.02 20.62
CA ARG A 8 -14.56 -28.37 19.25
C ARG A 8 -14.40 -27.18 18.30
N LEU A 9 -14.74 -25.97 18.74
CA LEU A 9 -14.56 -24.74 17.98
C LEU A 9 -13.08 -24.42 17.77
N LEU A 10 -12.24 -24.56 18.78
CA LEU A 10 -10.80 -24.38 18.64
C LEU A 10 -10.18 -25.43 17.70
N GLY A 11 -10.60 -26.69 17.81
CA GLY A 11 -10.17 -27.75 16.90
C GLY A 11 -10.56 -27.48 15.44
N PHE A 12 -11.79 -27.02 15.21
CA PHE A 12 -12.22 -26.59 13.89
C PHE A 12 -11.44 -25.37 13.40
N ALA A 13 -11.26 -24.34 14.21
CA ALA A 13 -10.50 -23.15 13.84
C ALA A 13 -9.05 -23.51 13.46
N ARG A 14 -8.39 -24.41 14.19
CA ARG A 14 -7.05 -24.92 13.85
C ARG A 14 -7.03 -25.71 12.54
N SER A 15 -8.02 -26.56 12.32
CA SER A 15 -8.16 -27.34 11.08
C SER A 15 -8.53 -26.46 9.88
N PHE A 16 -9.30 -25.40 10.09
CA PHE A 16 -9.86 -24.55 9.05
C PHE A 16 -8.93 -23.41 8.66
N LEU A 17 -8.27 -22.79 9.65
CA LEU A 17 -7.27 -21.75 9.42
C LEU A 17 -5.89 -22.32 9.12
N GLY A 18 -5.68 -23.62 9.37
CA GLY A 18 -4.38 -24.24 9.36
C GLY A 18 -3.51 -23.64 10.46
N GLU A 19 -3.00 -24.46 11.36
CA GLU A 19 -1.70 -24.11 11.96
C GLU A 19 -0.66 -24.24 10.83
N ALA A 20 -0.68 -23.28 9.90
CA ALA A 20 0.54 -22.86 9.26
C ALA A 20 1.36 -22.32 10.42
N GLU A 21 2.47 -22.99 10.72
CA GLU A 21 3.61 -22.31 11.31
C GLU A 21 3.66 -20.94 10.64
N VAL A 22 3.46 -19.87 11.41
CA VAL A 22 3.69 -18.54 10.92
C VAL A 22 5.19 -18.47 10.71
N GLU A 23 5.68 -19.06 9.62
CA GLU A 23 6.90 -18.62 8.98
C GLU A 23 6.64 -17.14 8.77
N GLN A 24 7.21 -16.32 9.66
CA GLN A 24 7.32 -14.90 9.41
C GLN A 24 7.94 -14.83 8.02
N PRO A 25 7.21 -14.35 7.00
CA PRO A 25 7.81 -14.25 5.67
C PRO A 25 9.03 -13.38 5.89
N ALA A 26 10.22 -13.93 5.62
CA ALA A 26 11.47 -13.21 5.76
C ALA A 26 11.25 -11.83 5.13
N GLU A 27 11.35 -10.76 5.93
CA GLU A 27 11.15 -9.40 5.44
C GLU A 27 12.16 -9.20 4.31
N HIS A 28 11.69 -9.36 3.07
CA HIS A 28 12.52 -9.15 1.92
C HIS A 28 12.73 -7.65 1.84
N GLU A 29 13.86 -7.18 2.36
CA GLU A 29 14.22 -5.78 2.32
C GLU A 29 14.29 -5.33 0.85
N ILE A 30 13.25 -4.63 0.40
CA ILE A 30 13.22 -4.07 -0.95
C ILE A 30 14.48 -3.20 -1.14
N PRO A 31 15.33 -3.45 -2.17
CA PRO A 31 16.49 -2.63 -2.47
C PRO A 31 16.11 -1.15 -2.60
N ALA A 32 17.04 -0.25 -2.24
CA ALA A 32 16.77 1.19 -2.25
C ALA A 32 16.31 1.72 -3.62
N ASP A 33 16.93 1.26 -4.70
CA ASP A 33 16.60 1.65 -6.07
C ASP A 33 15.21 1.16 -6.50
N GLU A 34 14.87 -0.07 -6.12
CA GLU A 34 13.55 -0.65 -6.37
C GLU A 34 12.47 0.08 -5.57
N LEU A 35 12.75 0.42 -4.31
CA LEU A 35 11.83 1.21 -3.49
C LEU A 35 11.57 2.59 -4.10
N LEU A 36 12.60 3.27 -4.64
CA LEU A 36 12.42 4.54 -5.34
C LEU A 36 11.59 4.39 -6.61
N LEU A 37 11.79 3.32 -7.37
CA LEU A 37 10.99 3.03 -8.56
C LEU A 37 9.52 2.82 -8.18
N GLN A 38 9.25 2.00 -7.15
CA GLN A 38 7.89 1.75 -6.66
C GLN A 38 7.22 3.03 -6.14
N VAL A 39 7.96 3.92 -5.47
CA VAL A 39 7.44 5.24 -5.06
C VAL A 39 7.02 6.06 -6.27
N GLU A 40 7.83 6.08 -7.34
CA GLU A 40 7.51 6.82 -8.55
C GLU A 40 6.32 6.24 -9.31
N GLU A 41 6.23 4.92 -9.39
CA GLU A 41 5.08 4.22 -9.98
C GLU A 41 3.80 4.53 -9.20
N ALA A 42 3.84 4.43 -7.87
CA ALA A 42 2.69 4.78 -7.04
C ALA A 42 2.28 6.25 -7.17
N ARG A 43 3.24 7.16 -7.37
CA ARG A 43 2.96 8.58 -7.66
C ARG A 43 2.22 8.74 -8.99
N LYS A 44 2.66 8.05 -10.05
CA LYS A 44 2.00 8.06 -11.36
C LYS A 44 0.59 7.48 -11.30
N GLU A 45 0.41 6.37 -10.58
CA GLU A 45 -0.90 5.77 -10.32
C GLU A 45 -1.83 6.75 -9.61
N TRP A 46 -1.34 7.43 -8.56
CA TRP A 46 -2.13 8.43 -7.83
C TRP A 46 -2.54 9.61 -8.72
N LEU A 47 -1.63 10.13 -9.55
CA LEU A 47 -1.94 11.20 -10.50
C LEU A 47 -2.95 10.75 -11.56
N ALA A 48 -2.84 9.52 -12.04
CA ALA A 48 -3.81 8.94 -12.97
C ALA A 48 -5.20 8.77 -12.33
N ALA A 49 -5.26 8.25 -11.09
CA ALA A 49 -6.51 8.11 -10.35
C ALA A 49 -7.17 9.46 -10.04
N ARG A 50 -6.36 10.49 -9.73
CA ARG A 50 -6.84 11.86 -9.56
C ARG A 50 -7.44 12.41 -10.85
N SER A 51 -6.73 12.26 -11.98
CA SER A 51 -7.26 12.64 -13.29
C SER A 51 -8.57 11.90 -13.61
N TYR A 52 -8.64 10.60 -13.31
CA TYR A 52 -9.86 9.82 -13.52
C TYR A 52 -11.03 10.34 -12.67
N PHE A 53 -10.80 10.63 -11.38
CA PHE A 53 -11.80 11.23 -10.50
C PHE A 53 -12.25 12.61 -10.97
N ASP A 54 -11.32 13.48 -11.36
CA ASP A 54 -11.62 14.84 -11.83
C ASP A 54 -12.47 14.83 -13.13
N ASN A 55 -12.38 13.76 -13.92
CA ASN A 55 -13.13 13.59 -15.18
C ASN A 55 -14.32 12.63 -15.06
N ALA A 56 -14.59 12.05 -13.89
CA ALA A 56 -15.71 11.12 -13.70
C ALA A 56 -17.04 11.88 -13.71
N THR A 57 -17.82 11.73 -14.78
CA THR A 57 -19.15 12.34 -14.93
C THR A 57 -20.29 11.35 -14.75
N ASP A 58 -20.02 10.05 -14.91
CA ASP A 58 -21.00 9.00 -14.70
C ASP A 58 -21.17 8.72 -13.20
N SER A 59 -22.37 9.01 -12.68
CA SER A 59 -22.74 8.77 -11.28
C SER A 59 -22.48 7.33 -10.80
N ALA A 60 -22.56 6.34 -11.68
CA ALA A 60 -22.31 4.94 -11.34
C ALA A 60 -20.82 4.62 -11.15
N LEU A 61 -19.93 5.48 -11.66
CA LEU A 61 -18.47 5.29 -11.61
C LEU A 61 -17.78 6.22 -10.61
N ILE A 62 -18.47 7.24 -10.08
CA ILE A 62 -17.90 8.17 -9.10
C ILE A 62 -17.40 7.44 -7.85
N ASP A 63 -18.16 6.50 -7.31
CA ASP A 63 -17.75 5.73 -6.13
C ASP A 63 -16.48 4.92 -6.40
N HIS A 64 -16.40 4.31 -7.59
CA HIS A 64 -15.20 3.61 -8.03
C HIS A 64 -13.99 4.57 -8.15
N ALA A 65 -14.21 5.77 -8.70
CA ALA A 65 -13.16 6.78 -8.84
C ALA A 65 -12.66 7.31 -7.49
N VAL A 66 -13.56 7.54 -6.53
CA VAL A 66 -13.20 7.92 -5.14
C VAL A 66 -12.36 6.82 -4.49
N PHE A 67 -12.81 5.56 -4.57
CA PHE A 67 -12.10 4.44 -3.98
C PHE A 67 -10.70 4.29 -4.59
N SER A 68 -10.60 4.39 -5.92
CA SER A 68 -9.34 4.29 -6.66
C SER A 68 -8.35 5.39 -6.26
N LEU A 69 -8.83 6.63 -6.15
CA LEU A 69 -8.03 7.77 -5.71
C LEU A 69 -7.48 7.56 -4.30
N GLN A 70 -8.34 7.16 -3.35
CA GLN A 70 -7.95 6.93 -1.96
C GLN A 70 -6.97 5.77 -1.81
N ALA A 71 -7.17 4.68 -2.57
CA ALA A 71 -6.28 3.52 -2.55
C ALA A 71 -4.88 3.88 -3.08
N ALA A 72 -4.82 4.57 -4.22
CA ALA A 72 -3.56 4.99 -4.83
C ALA A 72 -2.80 6.01 -3.95
N GLU A 73 -3.51 6.97 -3.35
CA GLU A 73 -2.92 7.92 -2.39
C GLU A 73 -2.31 7.20 -1.20
N ARG A 74 -3.04 6.25 -0.60
CA ARG A 74 -2.56 5.49 0.56
C ARG A 74 -1.30 4.69 0.23
N LYS A 75 -1.27 4.04 -0.95
CA LYS A 75 -0.10 3.28 -1.44
C LYS A 75 1.11 4.21 -1.61
N TYR A 76 0.93 5.35 -2.28
CA TYR A 76 2.01 6.31 -2.47
C TYR A 76 2.56 6.86 -1.14
N VAL A 77 1.69 7.30 -0.23
CA VAL A 77 2.10 7.82 1.08
C VAL A 77 2.84 6.77 1.91
N TYR A 78 2.39 5.51 1.87
CA TYR A 78 3.06 4.40 2.54
C TYR A 78 4.49 4.21 2.01
N LEU A 79 4.65 4.05 0.70
CA LEU A 79 5.96 3.83 0.07
C LEU A 79 6.90 5.02 0.28
N LEU A 80 6.37 6.25 0.17
CA LEU A 80 7.14 7.46 0.45
C LEU A 80 7.62 7.51 1.90
N SER A 81 6.79 7.08 2.84
CA SER A 81 7.16 7.00 4.26
C SER A 81 8.24 5.93 4.50
N GLN A 82 8.16 4.79 3.81
CA GLN A 82 9.20 3.75 3.86
C GLN A 82 10.53 4.27 3.33
N ALA A 83 10.55 4.94 2.17
CA ALA A 83 11.76 5.53 1.60
C ALA A 83 12.41 6.56 2.53
N LYS A 84 11.59 7.45 3.13
CA LYS A 84 12.05 8.43 4.13
C LYS A 84 12.69 7.78 5.36
N ARG A 85 12.07 6.72 5.91
CA ARG A 85 12.61 5.99 7.07
C ARG A 85 13.95 5.34 6.78
N ARG A 86 14.13 4.85 5.56
CA ARG A 86 15.40 4.23 5.10
C ARG A 86 16.46 5.26 4.69
N GLY A 87 16.15 6.56 4.75
CA GLY A 87 17.05 7.62 4.31
C GLY A 87 17.33 7.61 2.80
N VAL A 88 16.54 6.86 2.03
CA VAL A 88 16.68 6.75 0.58
C VAL A 88 16.12 8.02 -0.05
N ARG A 89 17.00 8.83 -0.63
CA ARG A 89 16.66 10.08 -1.30
C ARG A 89 16.87 9.90 -2.79
N ASN A 90 15.89 10.28 -3.58
CA ASN A 90 16.06 10.35 -5.02
C ASN A 90 16.71 11.71 -5.36
N GLU A 91 17.94 11.68 -5.88
CA GLU A 91 18.72 12.88 -6.25
C GLU A 91 18.00 13.76 -7.27
N ALA A 92 17.16 13.19 -8.14
CA ALA A 92 16.40 13.94 -9.15
C ALA A 92 15.36 14.90 -8.54
N TYR A 93 14.90 14.64 -7.30
CA TYR A 93 13.83 15.41 -6.66
C TYR A 93 14.30 16.66 -5.89
N TRP A 94 15.61 16.82 -5.65
CA TRP A 94 16.17 18.04 -5.05
C TRP A 94 16.22 19.21 -6.04
N PHE A 95 16.34 18.93 -7.34
CA PHE A 95 16.30 19.99 -8.35
C PHE A 95 14.93 20.67 -8.45
N MET A 96 13.84 19.94 -8.18
CA MET A 96 12.48 20.50 -8.22
C MET A 96 12.08 21.24 -6.94
N SER A 97 12.72 20.94 -5.80
CA SER A 97 12.40 21.55 -4.49
C SER A 97 13.19 22.84 -4.20
N HIS A 98 14.06 23.27 -5.11
CA HIS A 98 14.88 24.48 -4.97
C HIS A 98 14.52 25.61 -5.93
N HIS A 99 13.37 25.56 -6.59
CA HIS A 99 12.78 26.78 -7.17
C HIS A 99 12.12 27.60 -6.07
N ARG A 100 12.96 28.46 -5.48
CA ARG A 100 12.63 29.68 -4.75
C ARG A 100 11.40 30.33 -5.39
N ILE A 101 10.33 30.48 -4.61
CA ILE A 101 9.32 31.50 -4.89
C ILE A 101 10.03 32.83 -4.63
N GLU A 102 10.46 33.49 -5.71
CA GLU A 102 10.62 34.95 -5.74
C GLU A 102 9.27 35.58 -6.07
#